data_AF-A0A5P2CU93-F1
#
_entry.id   AF-A0A5P2CU93-F1
#
_cell.length_a   1.000
_cell.length_b   1.000
_cell.length_c   1.000
_cell.angle_alpha   90.00
_cell.angle_beta   90.00
_cell.angle_gamma   90.00
#
_symmetry.space_group_name_H-M   'P 1'
#
loop_
_entity.id
_entity.type
_entity.pdbx_description
1 polymer ?
#
loop_
_entity_poly.entity_id
_entity_poly.type
_entity_poly.pdbx_seq_one_letter_code
_entity_poly.pdbx_strand_id
1 'polypeptide(L)'
;MSVLAALLDRSLEQMTEAAADVRVFDRETIRAASDVWDNNLFPLFWAASTSSADERDRRATTVLEWMAGLGERRRGWMTEQAAIAGYDIESLLPPAKPHTPGRDYRGHVMTPQCRLTRQNVDELVPDYDLATASVRHLQVERAGTRLTAFLQLVTDRKFPVDEPAPPAVLNVWLDGVTDIAFGLSDTQGVILDAGVREVGISLGPGGRLRAAGGEYHLDDRSWHLSTAGRRADAVTPPRTGGSGRLVRPPGGDLSSDAHAAAVLLHHSMLELRSVRYAAHADRVPVLKLCRAFSGAGAAILAAGSQRGARRREAAFQDVIRAWAGQGGPGLTRWFVAVLREQAGRPDIIETPRAPERTPPSLTDGSPVSGTPSQAALVMAAWTAAHTDYQTERPAAAQLQLALPPSTDKSSSGPWRLRTVGCTEPNSFRLHAAAFQGPGPLVQVGKPTTACSLDLHQGALLVAAGAGWSASVG
;
A
#
# COMPACT_ATOMS: atom_id res chain seq x y z
N MET A 1 -10.18 -23.31 -12.26
CA MET A 1 -10.49 -22.82 -10.90
C MET A 1 -9.33 -22.94 -9.92
N SER A 2 -8.58 -24.05 -9.90
CA SER A 2 -7.48 -24.27 -8.94
C SER A 2 -6.41 -23.18 -8.95
N VAL A 3 -6.07 -22.65 -10.13
CA VAL A 3 -5.17 -21.49 -10.28
C VAL A 3 -5.67 -20.27 -9.50
N LEU A 4 -6.96 -19.93 -9.65
CA LEU A 4 -7.54 -18.74 -9.03
C LEU A 4 -7.56 -18.87 -7.50
N ALA A 5 -7.83 -20.07 -6.98
CA ALA A 5 -7.69 -20.38 -5.56
C ALA A 5 -6.23 -20.28 -5.09
N ALA A 6 -5.30 -20.88 -5.83
CA ALA A 6 -3.88 -20.86 -5.49
C ALA A 6 -3.29 -19.43 -5.47
N LEU A 7 -3.72 -18.55 -6.39
CA LEU A 7 -3.32 -17.14 -6.39
C LEU A 7 -3.75 -16.42 -5.09
N LEU A 8 -4.92 -16.74 -4.54
CA LEU A 8 -5.39 -16.14 -3.28
C LEU A 8 -4.51 -16.60 -2.11
N ASP A 9 -4.23 -17.91 -2.05
CA ASP A 9 -3.38 -18.48 -1.01
C ASP A 9 -1.95 -17.93 -1.10
N ARG A 10 -1.40 -17.80 -2.31
CA ARG A 10 -0.10 -17.15 -2.55
C ARG A 10 -0.07 -15.68 -2.16
N SER A 11 -1.15 -14.91 -2.39
CA SER A 11 -1.22 -13.54 -1.89
C SER A 11 -1.14 -13.47 -0.37
N LEU A 12 -1.84 -14.37 0.35
CA LEU A 12 -1.81 -14.42 1.81
C LEU A 12 -0.45 -14.85 2.37
N GLU A 13 0.21 -15.80 1.71
CA GLU A 13 1.57 -16.21 2.03
C GLU A 13 2.57 -15.07 1.81
N GLN A 14 2.50 -14.38 0.67
CA GLN A 14 3.34 -13.22 0.37
C GLN A 14 3.15 -12.09 1.38
N MET A 15 1.92 -11.81 1.81
CA MET A 15 1.63 -10.84 2.88
C MET A 15 2.18 -11.28 4.24
N THR A 16 2.17 -12.59 4.52
CA THR A 16 2.73 -13.16 5.75
C THR A 16 4.25 -13.01 5.77
N GLU A 17 4.92 -13.33 4.66
CA GLU A 17 6.37 -13.17 4.49
C GLU A 17 6.79 -11.70 4.65
N ALA A 18 6.07 -10.79 3.98
CA ALA A 18 6.28 -9.34 4.05
C ALA A 18 6.11 -8.74 5.45
N ALA A 19 5.30 -9.39 6.30
CA ALA A 19 5.02 -8.95 7.67
C ALA A 19 5.78 -9.75 8.75
N ALA A 20 6.54 -10.77 8.37
CA ALA A 20 7.12 -11.73 9.31
C ALA A 20 8.15 -11.10 10.25
N ASP A 21 8.97 -10.19 9.73
CA ASP A 21 9.91 -9.40 10.51
C ASP A 21 9.61 -7.91 10.35
N VAL A 22 9.15 -7.29 11.44
CA VAL A 22 8.77 -5.87 11.45
C VAL A 22 9.93 -4.93 11.12
N ARG A 23 11.20 -5.37 11.24
CA ARG A 23 12.38 -4.56 10.91
C ARG A 23 12.57 -4.40 9.39
N VAL A 24 11.98 -5.29 8.61
CA VAL A 24 11.97 -5.28 7.14
C VAL A 24 10.55 -5.30 6.59
N PHE A 25 9.60 -4.78 7.39
CA PHE A 25 8.18 -4.79 7.07
C PHE A 25 7.90 -4.18 5.70
N ASP A 26 7.38 -4.99 4.77
CA ASP A 26 7.15 -4.59 3.40
C ASP A 26 5.69 -4.25 3.16
N ARG A 27 5.40 -2.97 3.34
CA ARG A 27 4.06 -2.41 3.27
C ARG A 27 3.51 -2.38 1.84
N GLU A 28 4.38 -2.16 0.87
CA GLU A 28 4.03 -2.12 -0.55
C GLU A 28 3.69 -3.52 -1.07
N THR A 29 4.45 -4.54 -0.68
CA THR A 29 4.11 -5.94 -1.01
C THR A 29 2.76 -6.33 -0.40
N ILE A 30 2.48 -5.95 0.85
CA ILE A 30 1.17 -6.22 1.46
C ILE A 30 0.04 -5.50 0.72
N ARG A 31 0.22 -4.22 0.42
CA ARG A 31 -0.76 -3.44 -0.36
C ARG A 31 -0.98 -4.04 -1.75
N ALA A 32 0.09 -4.37 -2.47
CA ALA A 32 -0.01 -4.87 -3.84
C ALA A 32 -0.71 -6.22 -3.89
N ALA A 33 -0.37 -7.16 -2.99
CA ALA A 33 -0.99 -8.47 -2.91
C ALA A 33 -2.48 -8.38 -2.52
N SER A 34 -2.84 -7.52 -1.57
CA SER A 34 -4.25 -7.29 -1.17
C SER A 34 -5.08 -6.55 -2.23
N ASP A 35 -4.50 -5.58 -2.94
CA ASP A 35 -5.19 -4.78 -3.97
C ASP A 35 -5.61 -5.61 -5.19
N VAL A 36 -4.91 -6.71 -5.48
CA VAL A 36 -5.33 -7.68 -6.50
C VAL A 36 -6.72 -8.25 -6.18
N TRP A 37 -7.10 -8.35 -4.90
CA TRP A 37 -8.33 -9.02 -4.49
C TRP A 37 -9.53 -8.09 -4.24
N ASP A 38 -9.31 -6.78 -4.11
CA ASP A 38 -10.37 -5.79 -3.83
C ASP A 38 -11.60 -5.97 -4.73
N ASN A 39 -11.39 -6.00 -6.05
CA ASN A 39 -12.49 -6.15 -7.02
C ASN A 39 -12.72 -7.60 -7.50
N ASN A 40 -11.90 -8.56 -7.05
CA ASN A 40 -11.85 -9.90 -7.62
C ASN A 40 -12.34 -11.00 -6.66
N LEU A 41 -12.57 -10.69 -5.38
CA LEU A 41 -13.12 -11.66 -4.43
C LEU A 41 -14.55 -12.10 -4.77
N PHE A 42 -15.48 -11.18 -4.99
CA PHE A 42 -16.84 -11.57 -5.38
C PHE A 42 -16.86 -12.42 -6.67
N PRO A 43 -16.12 -12.06 -7.74
CA PRO A 43 -15.92 -12.94 -8.89
C PRO A 43 -15.32 -14.32 -8.57
N LEU A 44 -14.34 -14.42 -7.66
CA LEU A 44 -13.79 -15.70 -7.20
C LEU A 44 -14.89 -16.58 -6.57
N PHE A 45 -15.70 -16.02 -5.68
CA PHE A 45 -16.81 -16.75 -5.06
C PHE A 45 -17.88 -17.12 -6.09
N TRP A 46 -18.17 -16.25 -7.06
CA TRP A 46 -19.12 -16.54 -8.14
C TRP A 46 -18.63 -17.68 -9.04
N ALA A 47 -17.33 -17.72 -9.33
CA ALA A 47 -16.72 -18.83 -10.03
C ALA A 47 -16.84 -20.11 -9.20
N ALA A 48 -16.40 -20.10 -7.93
CA ALA A 48 -16.39 -21.27 -7.06
C ALA A 48 -17.80 -21.86 -6.80
N SER A 49 -18.81 -21.00 -6.66
CA SER A 49 -20.15 -21.36 -6.17
C SER A 49 -21.10 -21.93 -7.22
N THR A 50 -20.59 -22.45 -8.34
CA THR A 50 -21.39 -23.19 -9.33
C THR A 50 -21.31 -24.71 -9.14
N SER A 51 -22.39 -25.42 -9.48
CA SER A 51 -22.51 -26.88 -9.32
C SER A 51 -21.76 -27.69 -10.39
N SER A 52 -21.58 -27.15 -11.59
CA SER A 52 -20.86 -27.80 -12.68
C SER A 52 -19.36 -27.48 -12.61
N ALA A 53 -18.51 -28.50 -12.76
CA ALA A 53 -17.06 -28.32 -12.80
C ALA A 53 -16.64 -27.51 -14.04
N ASP A 54 -17.20 -27.84 -15.22
CA ASP A 54 -16.91 -27.13 -16.47
C ASP A 54 -17.33 -25.66 -16.42
N GLU A 55 -18.49 -25.38 -15.80
CA GLU A 55 -18.93 -24.01 -15.56
C GLU A 55 -17.96 -23.27 -14.64
N ARG A 56 -17.52 -23.93 -13.56
CA ARG A 56 -16.58 -23.36 -12.59
C ARG A 56 -15.27 -22.95 -13.26
N ASP A 57 -14.74 -23.81 -14.13
CA ASP A 57 -13.50 -23.54 -14.84
C ASP A 57 -13.65 -22.45 -15.89
N ARG A 58 -14.77 -22.40 -16.61
CA ARG A 58 -15.05 -21.31 -17.55
C ARG A 58 -15.14 -19.97 -16.83
N ARG A 59 -15.89 -19.91 -15.73
CA ARG A 59 -16.02 -18.71 -14.89
C ARG A 59 -14.68 -18.27 -14.32
N ALA A 60 -13.89 -19.23 -13.80
CA ALA A 60 -12.57 -18.93 -13.28
C ALA A 60 -11.64 -18.37 -14.36
N THR A 61 -11.72 -18.88 -15.60
CA THR A 61 -10.98 -18.36 -16.75
C THR A 61 -11.38 -16.91 -17.03
N THR A 62 -12.68 -16.60 -17.08
CA THR A 62 -13.18 -15.22 -17.23
C THR A 62 -12.65 -14.27 -16.14
N VAL A 63 -12.54 -14.75 -14.89
CA VAL A 63 -11.97 -13.96 -13.79
C VAL A 63 -10.46 -13.76 -13.97
N LEU A 64 -9.71 -14.79 -14.39
CA LEU A 64 -8.28 -14.68 -14.64
C LEU A 64 -7.97 -13.72 -15.81
N GLU A 65 -8.71 -13.81 -16.90
CA GLU A 65 -8.60 -12.90 -18.05
C GLU A 65 -8.88 -11.45 -17.63
N TRP A 66 -9.93 -11.24 -16.84
CA TRP A 66 -10.26 -9.94 -16.25
C TRP A 66 -9.11 -9.40 -15.40
N MET A 67 -8.60 -10.21 -14.48
CA MET A 67 -7.51 -9.81 -13.58
C MET A 67 -6.25 -9.43 -14.36
N ALA A 68 -5.87 -10.23 -15.37
CA ALA A 68 -4.72 -9.96 -16.22
C ALA A 68 -4.90 -8.70 -17.09
N GLY A 69 -6.13 -8.43 -17.52
CA GLY A 69 -6.47 -7.26 -18.33
C GLY A 69 -6.41 -5.92 -17.58
N LEU A 70 -6.19 -5.92 -16.26
CA LEU A 70 -6.05 -4.70 -15.44
C LEU A 70 -4.63 -4.10 -15.45
N GLY A 71 -3.68 -4.71 -16.16
CA GLY A 71 -2.38 -4.09 -16.46
C GLY A 71 -1.21 -5.08 -16.46
N GLU A 72 -0.11 -4.67 -17.10
CA GLU A 72 1.12 -5.48 -17.25
C GLU A 72 1.67 -5.95 -15.89
N ARG A 73 1.79 -5.05 -14.90
CA ARG A 73 2.29 -5.39 -13.57
C ARG A 73 1.45 -6.48 -12.90
N ARG A 74 0.13 -6.44 -13.05
CA ARG A 74 -0.77 -7.44 -12.48
C ARG A 74 -0.68 -8.77 -13.22
N ARG A 75 -0.64 -8.77 -14.54
CA ARG A 75 -0.42 -10.00 -15.34
C ARG A 75 0.92 -10.66 -15.00
N GLY A 76 1.99 -9.86 -14.87
CA GLY A 76 3.32 -10.34 -14.48
C GLY A 76 3.30 -11.01 -13.10
N TRP A 77 2.72 -10.34 -12.10
CA TRP A 77 2.53 -10.90 -10.76
C TRP A 77 1.73 -12.21 -10.79
N MET A 78 0.62 -12.27 -11.53
CA MET A 78 -0.20 -13.49 -11.64
C MET A 78 0.60 -14.66 -12.21
N THR A 79 1.38 -14.40 -13.27
CA THR A 79 2.19 -15.43 -13.93
C THR A 79 3.27 -15.97 -12.98
N GLU A 80 3.98 -15.07 -12.29
CA GLU A 80 5.00 -15.42 -11.30
C GLU A 80 4.41 -16.23 -10.13
N GLN A 81 3.32 -15.76 -9.51
CA GLN A 81 2.74 -16.44 -8.35
C GLN A 81 2.06 -17.76 -8.72
N ALA A 82 1.47 -17.88 -9.92
CA ALA A 82 0.93 -19.14 -10.40
C ALA A 82 2.05 -20.17 -10.65
N ALA A 83 3.18 -19.74 -11.23
CA ALA A 83 4.34 -20.62 -11.45
C ALA A 83 4.91 -21.15 -10.13
N ILE A 84 5.02 -20.31 -9.09
CA ILE A 84 5.41 -20.74 -7.73
C ILE A 84 4.45 -21.80 -7.18
N ALA A 85 3.16 -21.67 -7.46
CA ALA A 85 2.15 -22.65 -7.08
C ALA A 85 2.07 -23.89 -8.02
N GLY A 86 2.98 -24.00 -9.00
CA GLY A 86 3.07 -25.14 -9.92
C GLY A 86 2.14 -25.07 -11.14
N TYR A 87 1.65 -23.88 -11.50
CA TYR A 87 0.77 -23.68 -12.65
C TYR A 87 1.42 -22.80 -13.73
N ASP A 88 1.41 -23.26 -14.98
CA ASP A 88 1.66 -22.40 -16.14
C ASP A 88 0.33 -21.84 -16.65
N ILE A 89 0.22 -20.51 -16.65
CA ILE A 89 -1.00 -19.80 -17.03
C ILE A 89 -0.75 -18.80 -18.14
N GLU A 90 0.49 -18.67 -18.63
CA GLU A 90 0.85 -17.60 -19.55
C GLU A 90 0.05 -17.68 -20.85
N SER A 91 -0.16 -18.90 -21.36
CA SER A 91 -0.96 -19.18 -22.55
C SER A 91 -2.47 -18.99 -22.34
N LEU A 92 -2.94 -18.95 -21.09
CA LEU A 92 -4.35 -18.76 -20.73
C LEU A 92 -4.71 -17.28 -20.58
N LEU A 93 -3.73 -16.42 -20.31
CA LEU A 93 -3.97 -15.01 -20.11
C LEU A 93 -3.87 -14.24 -21.43
N PRO A 94 -4.77 -13.26 -21.67
CA PRO A 94 -4.64 -12.39 -22.81
C PRO A 94 -3.29 -11.65 -22.74
N PRO A 95 -2.74 -11.24 -23.89
CA PRO A 95 -1.56 -10.38 -23.90
C PRO A 95 -1.86 -9.11 -23.11
N ALA A 96 -0.90 -8.66 -22.30
CA ALA A 96 -1.07 -7.41 -21.61
C ALA A 96 -1.22 -6.28 -22.64
N LYS A 97 -2.23 -5.43 -22.45
CA LYS A 97 -2.37 -4.24 -23.28
C LYS A 97 -1.33 -3.21 -22.83
N PRO A 98 -0.54 -2.64 -23.75
CA PRO A 98 0.38 -1.57 -23.41
C PRO A 98 -0.41 -0.40 -22.80
N HIS A 99 0.20 0.27 -21.82
CA HIS A 99 -0.42 1.45 -21.22
C HIS A 99 -0.44 2.59 -22.24
N THR A 100 -1.59 2.83 -22.86
CA THR A 100 -1.82 3.97 -23.75
C THR A 100 -2.50 5.12 -22.98
N PRO A 101 -2.06 6.37 -23.15
CA PRO A 101 -2.77 7.54 -22.63
C PRO A 101 -4.27 7.47 -22.95
N GLY A 102 -5.09 7.50 -21.91
CA GLY A 102 -6.55 7.58 -22.08
C GLY A 102 -6.99 9.01 -22.35
N ARG A 103 -8.27 9.19 -22.68
CA ARG A 103 -8.95 10.49 -22.61
C ARG A 103 -9.84 10.56 -21.38
N ASP A 104 -9.84 11.70 -20.70
CA ASP A 104 -10.73 11.97 -19.57
C ASP A 104 -12.21 12.08 -20.02
N TYR A 105 -13.09 12.47 -19.10
CA TYR A 105 -14.53 12.60 -19.42
C TYR A 105 -14.85 13.82 -20.31
N ARG A 106 -13.94 14.81 -20.37
CA ARG A 106 -14.04 15.97 -21.26
C ARG A 106 -13.42 15.69 -22.64
N GLY A 107 -12.77 14.53 -22.81
CA GLY A 107 -12.10 14.15 -24.04
C GLY A 107 -10.64 14.58 -24.09
N HIS A 108 -10.09 15.18 -23.03
CA HIS A 108 -8.68 15.59 -22.99
C HIS A 108 -7.79 14.38 -22.75
N VAL A 109 -6.66 14.31 -23.47
CA VAL A 109 -5.67 13.25 -23.25
C VAL A 109 -5.06 13.37 -21.84
N MET A 110 -4.93 12.23 -21.16
CA MET A 110 -4.38 12.14 -19.81
C MET A 110 -2.88 11.82 -19.86
N THR A 111 -2.15 12.32 -18.86
CA THR A 111 -0.73 11.98 -18.67
C THR A 111 -0.55 10.48 -18.47
N PRO A 112 0.30 9.80 -19.28
CA PRO A 112 0.65 8.43 -18.99
C PRO A 112 1.55 8.33 -17.75
N GLN A 113 1.67 7.13 -17.21
CA GLN A 113 2.78 6.77 -16.34
C GLN A 113 4.00 6.45 -17.21
N CYS A 114 5.13 7.09 -16.93
CA CYS A 114 6.35 6.99 -17.72
C CYS A 114 7.50 6.43 -16.88
N ARG A 115 8.38 5.63 -17.49
CA ARG A 115 9.66 5.28 -16.87
C ARG A 115 10.56 6.51 -16.78
N LEU A 116 11.36 6.61 -15.73
CA LEU A 116 12.43 7.61 -15.62
C LEU A 116 13.58 7.20 -16.55
N THR A 117 13.57 7.75 -17.76
CA THR A 117 14.64 7.60 -18.75
C THR A 117 15.08 8.98 -19.19
N ARG A 118 16.32 9.11 -19.69
CA ARG A 118 16.82 10.37 -20.24
C ARG A 118 15.85 10.99 -21.25
N GLN A 119 15.35 10.16 -22.19
CA GLN A 119 14.38 10.59 -23.19
C GLN A 119 13.12 11.19 -22.55
N ASN A 120 12.52 10.50 -21.58
CA ASN A 120 11.28 10.98 -20.96
C ASN A 120 11.50 12.25 -20.11
N VAL A 121 12.68 12.40 -19.50
CA VAL A 121 13.06 13.64 -18.79
C VAL A 121 13.26 14.79 -19.78
N ASP A 122 13.96 14.54 -20.90
CA ASP A 122 14.17 15.53 -21.96
C ASP A 122 12.83 16.01 -22.58
N GLU A 123 11.81 15.15 -22.60
CA GLU A 123 10.45 15.52 -23.02
C GLU A 123 9.66 16.31 -21.97
N LEU A 124 10.01 16.20 -20.68
CA LEU A 124 9.34 16.88 -19.57
C LEU A 124 9.83 18.32 -19.39
N VAL A 125 11.15 18.54 -19.52
CA VAL A 125 11.83 19.83 -19.27
C VAL A 125 11.28 21.02 -20.07
N PRO A 126 10.86 20.87 -21.35
CA PRO A 126 10.28 21.97 -22.11
C PRO A 126 8.93 22.46 -21.55
N ASP A 127 8.14 21.56 -20.96
CA ASP A 127 6.78 21.87 -20.51
C ASP A 127 6.71 22.28 -19.03
N TYR A 128 7.72 21.94 -18.22
CA TYR A 128 7.75 22.18 -16.77
C TYR A 128 9.08 22.75 -16.27
N ASP A 129 9.03 23.62 -15.26
CA ASP A 129 10.21 24.19 -14.62
C ASP A 129 10.66 23.41 -13.39
N LEU A 130 11.49 22.38 -13.61
CA LEU A 130 12.04 21.57 -12.51
C LEU A 130 13.06 22.33 -11.66
N ALA A 131 13.73 23.34 -12.21
CA ALA A 131 14.76 24.09 -11.50
C ALA A 131 14.19 24.96 -10.36
N THR A 132 12.91 25.31 -10.44
CA THR A 132 12.15 26.03 -9.40
C THR A 132 11.17 25.12 -8.67
N ALA A 133 11.09 23.84 -9.03
CA ALA A 133 10.17 22.91 -8.40
C ALA A 133 10.46 22.73 -6.91
N SER A 134 9.40 22.55 -6.14
CA SER A 134 9.48 22.36 -4.69
C SER A 134 9.06 20.97 -4.28
N VAL A 135 9.73 20.42 -3.27
CA VAL A 135 9.37 19.12 -2.68
C VAL A 135 8.14 19.30 -1.81
N ARG A 136 7.01 18.73 -2.21
CA ARG A 136 5.80 18.65 -1.39
C ARG A 136 5.86 17.48 -0.41
N HIS A 137 6.36 16.34 -0.87
CA HIS A 137 6.38 15.13 -0.08
C HIS A 137 7.58 14.26 -0.46
N LEU A 138 8.25 13.72 0.55
CA LEU A 138 9.28 12.70 0.43
C LEU A 138 8.91 11.56 1.38
N GLN A 139 8.93 10.34 0.88
CA GLN A 139 8.81 9.12 1.68
C GLN A 139 9.89 8.15 1.23
N VAL A 140 10.62 7.59 2.18
CA VAL A 140 11.53 6.46 1.96
C VAL A 140 11.15 5.35 2.91
N GLU A 141 10.96 4.15 2.35
CA GLU A 141 10.57 2.99 3.13
C GLU A 141 11.30 1.73 2.69
N ARG A 142 11.31 0.75 3.58
CA ARG A 142 11.78 -0.60 3.26
C ARG A 142 10.73 -1.32 2.43
N ALA A 143 11.23 -2.00 1.41
CA ALA A 143 10.54 -3.06 0.67
C ALA A 143 11.37 -4.34 0.87
N GLY A 144 11.13 -5.03 1.98
CA GLY A 144 11.97 -6.12 2.45
C GLY A 144 13.39 -5.64 2.77
N THR A 145 14.39 -6.20 2.09
CA THR A 145 15.80 -5.82 2.26
C THR A 145 16.21 -4.60 1.42
N ARG A 146 15.35 -4.13 0.53
CA ARG A 146 15.61 -2.97 -0.35
C ARG A 146 14.93 -1.72 0.19
N LEU A 147 15.31 -0.57 -0.36
CA LEU A 147 14.62 0.70 -0.14
C LEU A 147 13.87 1.12 -1.39
N THR A 148 12.72 1.74 -1.20
CA THR A 148 11.97 2.46 -2.23
C THR A 148 11.75 3.90 -1.76
N ALA A 149 11.53 4.81 -2.70
CA ALA A 149 11.17 6.17 -2.37
C ALA A 149 10.02 6.67 -3.22
N PHE A 150 9.22 7.56 -2.63
CA PHE A 150 8.18 8.31 -3.30
C PHE A 150 8.41 9.80 -3.06
N LEU A 151 8.39 10.57 -4.14
CA LEU A 151 8.64 12.00 -4.14
C LEU A 151 7.50 12.70 -4.89
N GLN A 152 6.92 13.73 -4.27
CA GLN A 152 5.97 14.63 -4.93
C GLN A 152 6.61 16.00 -5.08
N LEU A 153 6.67 16.48 -6.32
CA LEU A 153 7.25 17.75 -6.69
C LEU A 153 6.17 18.66 -7.23
N VAL A 154 6.07 19.87 -6.69
CA VAL A 154 5.23 20.94 -7.24
C VAL A 154 6.06 21.68 -8.26
N THR A 155 5.60 21.74 -9.50
CA THR A 155 6.33 22.37 -10.60
C THR A 155 5.45 23.36 -11.33
N ASP A 156 6.06 24.45 -11.78
CA ASP A 156 5.39 25.43 -12.62
C ASP A 156 5.34 24.97 -14.07
N ARG A 157 4.29 25.39 -14.79
CA ARG A 157 4.09 25.13 -16.21
C ARG A 157 4.82 26.19 -17.02
N LYS A 158 5.43 25.77 -18.13
CA LYS A 158 6.05 26.68 -19.13
C LYS A 158 5.12 26.99 -20.31
N PHE A 159 3.90 26.46 -20.30
CA PHE A 159 2.88 26.65 -21.33
C PHE A 159 1.66 27.39 -20.77
N PRO A 160 0.91 28.12 -21.62
CA PRO A 160 -0.25 28.90 -21.17
C PRO A 160 -1.43 28.01 -20.76
N VAL A 161 -2.20 28.47 -19.79
CA VAL A 161 -3.45 27.87 -19.33
C VAL A 161 -4.49 28.98 -19.16
N ASP A 162 -5.68 28.81 -19.72
CA ASP A 162 -6.70 29.87 -19.79
C ASP A 162 -7.43 30.12 -18.46
N GLU A 163 -7.50 29.11 -17.59
CA GLU A 163 -8.14 29.17 -16.28
C GLU A 163 -7.09 29.05 -15.15
N PRO A 164 -7.31 29.67 -13.97
CA PRO A 164 -6.51 29.41 -12.78
C PRO A 164 -6.54 27.91 -12.43
N ALA A 165 -5.48 27.20 -12.79
CA ALA A 165 -5.32 25.78 -12.51
C ALA A 165 -4.48 25.56 -11.26
N PRO A 166 -4.77 24.53 -10.45
CA PRO A 166 -3.87 24.08 -9.40
C PRO A 166 -2.47 23.83 -9.95
N PRO A 167 -1.40 23.97 -9.15
CA PRO A 167 -0.05 23.71 -9.63
C PRO A 167 0.09 22.25 -10.06
N ALA A 168 0.94 22.00 -11.06
CA ALA A 168 1.19 20.64 -11.53
C ALA A 168 1.99 19.87 -10.49
N VAL A 169 1.64 18.59 -10.29
CA VAL A 169 2.34 17.72 -9.33
C VAL A 169 2.99 16.57 -10.07
N LEU A 170 4.32 16.54 -10.05
CA LEU A 170 5.11 15.42 -10.56
C LEU A 170 5.32 14.41 -9.43
N ASN A 171 4.67 13.25 -9.56
CA ASN A 171 4.82 12.12 -8.66
C ASN A 171 5.92 11.20 -9.20
N VAL A 172 6.91 10.88 -8.38
CA VAL A 172 8.08 10.08 -8.76
C VAL A 172 8.22 8.91 -7.79
N TRP A 173 8.23 7.69 -8.32
CA TRP A 173 8.49 6.45 -7.58
C TRP A 173 9.87 5.92 -7.96
N LEU A 174 10.67 5.57 -6.95
CA LEU A 174 12.02 5.05 -7.12
C LEU A 174 12.13 3.66 -6.51
N ASP A 175 12.72 2.74 -7.27
CA ASP A 175 12.94 1.36 -6.88
C ASP A 175 14.42 1.09 -6.64
N GLY A 176 14.72 0.36 -5.56
CA GLY A 176 16.09 -0.01 -5.21
C GLY A 176 16.95 1.22 -4.90
N VAL A 177 16.46 2.08 -4.01
CA VAL A 177 17.20 3.26 -3.53
C VAL A 177 18.47 2.80 -2.81
N THR A 178 19.61 3.30 -3.26
CA THR A 178 20.94 2.94 -2.75
C THR A 178 21.56 4.05 -1.91
N ASP A 179 21.21 5.30 -2.16
CA ASP A 179 21.66 6.46 -1.40
C ASP A 179 20.53 7.49 -1.26
N ILE A 180 20.50 8.13 -0.10
CA ILE A 180 19.65 9.29 0.16
C ILE A 180 20.35 10.23 1.15
N ALA A 181 20.25 11.52 0.86
CA ALA A 181 20.44 12.60 1.82
C ALA A 181 19.33 13.64 1.60
N PHE A 182 18.66 14.06 2.66
CA PHE A 182 17.62 15.09 2.58
C PHE A 182 17.53 15.85 3.89
N GLY A 183 17.45 17.17 3.81
CA GLY A 183 17.07 18.05 4.90
C GLY A 183 16.06 19.12 4.48
N LEU A 184 15.52 19.86 5.46
CA LEU A 184 14.54 20.94 5.19
C LEU A 184 15.10 22.06 4.30
N SER A 185 16.42 22.23 4.22
CA SER A 185 17.09 23.17 3.31
C SER A 185 17.08 22.72 1.85
N ASP A 186 16.74 21.45 1.58
CA ASP A 186 16.83 20.81 0.26
C ASP A 186 15.46 20.75 -0.45
N THR A 187 14.51 21.61 -0.05
CA THR A 187 13.11 21.52 -0.48
C THR A 187 12.82 22.24 -1.79
N GLN A 188 13.80 22.92 -2.38
CA GLN A 188 13.65 23.77 -3.56
C GLN A 188 14.69 23.45 -4.62
N GLY A 189 14.27 23.40 -5.87
CA GLY A 189 15.10 23.12 -7.03
C GLY A 189 15.38 21.63 -7.20
N VAL A 190 15.02 21.10 -8.37
CA VAL A 190 15.15 19.68 -8.69
C VAL A 190 15.91 19.50 -9.99
N ILE A 191 16.88 18.57 -9.96
CA ILE A 191 17.54 18.07 -11.16
C ILE A 191 17.28 16.57 -11.23
N LEU A 192 16.71 16.13 -12.35
CA LEU A 192 16.50 14.72 -12.66
C LEU A 192 17.60 14.26 -13.63
N ASP A 193 18.40 13.28 -13.20
CA ASP A 193 19.42 12.62 -14.02
C ASP A 193 19.04 11.15 -14.21
N ALA A 194 18.45 10.83 -15.36
CA ALA A 194 18.03 9.47 -15.67
C ALA A 194 19.06 8.77 -16.55
N GLY A 195 20.06 8.15 -15.91
CA GLY A 195 21.09 7.35 -16.56
C GLY A 195 20.58 5.99 -17.07
N VAL A 196 21.42 5.27 -17.80
CA VAL A 196 21.07 3.95 -18.38
C VAL A 196 20.91 2.86 -17.31
N ARG A 197 21.55 3.01 -16.15
CA ARG A 197 21.59 2.00 -15.07
C ARG A 197 21.17 2.52 -13.70
N GLU A 198 20.99 3.83 -13.56
CA GLU A 198 20.75 4.49 -12.29
C GLU A 198 19.96 5.76 -12.54
N VAL A 199 19.04 6.06 -11.64
CA VAL A 199 18.33 7.33 -11.57
C VAL A 199 18.91 8.14 -10.42
N GLY A 200 19.43 9.32 -10.73
CA GLY A 200 19.85 10.34 -9.77
C GLY A 200 18.82 11.46 -9.69
N ILE A 201 18.50 11.90 -8.48
CA ILE A 201 17.70 13.11 -8.24
C ILE A 201 18.50 13.99 -7.30
N SER A 202 18.76 15.24 -7.68
CA SER A 202 19.30 16.26 -6.78
C SER A 202 18.20 17.21 -6.34
N LEU A 203 18.20 17.56 -5.05
CA LEU A 203 17.22 18.41 -4.40
C LEU A 203 17.94 19.54 -3.66
N GLY A 204 17.74 20.78 -4.08
CA GLY A 204 18.40 21.94 -3.49
C GLY A 204 19.93 21.81 -3.38
N PRO A 205 20.54 22.39 -2.32
CA PRO A 205 22.00 22.49 -2.21
C PRO A 205 22.69 21.19 -1.78
N GLY A 206 22.02 20.29 -1.05
CA GLY A 206 22.65 19.09 -0.50
C GLY A 206 21.84 17.80 -0.62
N GLY A 207 20.57 17.90 -1.02
CA GLY A 207 19.66 16.77 -1.12
C GLY A 207 19.95 15.92 -2.35
N ARG A 208 19.86 14.61 -2.18
CA ARG A 208 20.04 13.65 -3.27
C ARG A 208 19.32 12.33 -3.02
N LEU A 209 18.89 11.69 -4.09
CA LEU A 209 18.43 10.31 -4.13
C LEU A 209 19.13 9.58 -5.27
N ARG A 210 19.49 8.32 -5.05
CA ARG A 210 20.00 7.41 -6.08
C ARG A 210 19.25 6.10 -6.03
N ALA A 211 18.82 5.61 -7.18
CA ALA A 211 18.01 4.41 -7.30
C ALA A 211 18.35 3.61 -8.57
N ALA A 212 18.10 2.30 -8.53
CA ALA A 212 18.31 1.43 -9.70
C ALA A 212 17.36 1.76 -10.86
N GLY A 213 16.17 2.29 -10.55
CA GLY A 213 15.18 2.70 -11.54
C GLY A 213 14.05 3.49 -10.90
N GLY A 214 13.10 3.88 -11.73
CA GLY A 214 11.89 4.53 -11.25
C GLY A 214 10.94 4.92 -12.36
N GLU A 215 9.80 5.43 -11.94
CA GLU A 215 8.70 5.86 -12.80
C GLU A 215 8.18 7.19 -12.30
N TYR A 216 7.54 7.95 -13.18
CA TYR A 216 6.85 9.17 -12.81
C TYR A 216 5.47 9.25 -13.43
N HIS A 217 4.60 10.00 -12.77
CA HIS A 217 3.30 10.38 -13.26
C HIS A 217 3.04 11.84 -12.92
N LEU A 218 2.56 12.58 -13.89
CA LEU A 218 2.27 13.99 -13.74
C LEU A 218 0.77 14.17 -13.51
N ASP A 219 0.39 14.68 -12.35
CA ASP A 219 -0.98 15.12 -12.08
C ASP A 219 -1.12 16.58 -12.53
N ASP A 220 -1.56 16.74 -13.77
CA ASP A 220 -1.84 18.03 -14.37
C ASP A 220 -3.04 17.93 -15.33
N ARG A 221 -4.17 18.52 -14.92
CA ARG A 221 -5.40 18.58 -15.74
C ARG A 221 -5.23 19.38 -17.04
N SER A 222 -4.26 20.27 -17.07
CA SER A 222 -3.93 21.09 -18.23
C SER A 222 -2.83 20.48 -19.09
N TRP A 223 -2.36 19.26 -18.80
CA TRP A 223 -1.28 18.63 -19.56
C TRP A 223 -1.58 18.48 -21.05
N HIS A 224 -2.84 18.31 -21.44
CA HIS A 224 -3.25 18.26 -22.84
C HIS A 224 -2.87 19.53 -23.64
N LEU A 225 -2.63 20.67 -22.97
CA LEU A 225 -2.14 21.93 -23.55
C LEU A 225 -0.61 22.01 -23.66
N SER A 226 0.10 21.04 -23.09
CA SER A 226 1.57 20.95 -23.17
C SER A 226 2.02 20.45 -24.56
N THR A 227 3.31 20.55 -24.85
CA THR A 227 3.88 20.05 -26.11
C THR A 227 3.78 18.52 -26.17
N ALA A 228 4.09 17.82 -25.08
CA ALA A 228 3.89 16.37 -24.99
C ALA A 228 2.41 15.99 -25.10
N GLY A 229 1.52 16.73 -24.43
CA GLY A 229 0.07 16.53 -24.46
C GLY A 229 -0.50 16.65 -25.88
N ARG A 230 -0.16 17.70 -26.62
CA ARG A 230 -0.59 17.86 -28.02
C ARG A 230 -0.10 16.74 -28.94
N ARG A 231 1.14 16.26 -28.76
CA ARG A 231 1.66 15.11 -29.51
C ARG A 231 0.89 13.84 -29.19
N ALA A 232 0.61 13.59 -27.91
CA ALA A 232 -0.20 12.45 -27.48
C ALA A 232 -1.64 12.56 -28.00
N ASP A 233 -2.23 13.75 -27.99
CA ASP A 233 -3.58 14.01 -28.48
C ASP A 233 -3.74 13.64 -29.96
N ALA A 234 -2.75 13.99 -30.79
CA ALA A 234 -2.76 13.71 -32.23
C ALA A 234 -2.78 12.21 -32.58
N VAL A 235 -2.28 11.34 -31.69
CA VAL A 235 -2.21 9.88 -31.91
C VAL A 235 -3.18 9.09 -31.05
N THR A 236 -3.79 9.73 -30.04
CA THR A 236 -4.75 9.08 -29.13
C THR A 236 -6.13 9.09 -29.76
N PRO A 237 -6.72 7.92 -30.08
CA PRO A 237 -8.05 7.87 -30.70
C PRO A 237 -9.11 8.61 -29.86
N PRO A 238 -10.16 9.16 -30.50
CA PRO A 238 -11.31 9.69 -29.78
C PRO A 238 -11.91 8.63 -28.88
N ARG A 239 -12.57 9.07 -27.80
CA ARG A 239 -13.32 8.16 -26.94
C ARG A 239 -14.48 7.56 -27.73
N THR A 240 -14.32 6.34 -28.26
CA THR A 240 -15.45 5.59 -28.81
C THR A 240 -16.42 5.32 -27.67
N GLY A 241 -17.73 5.61 -27.86
CA GLY A 241 -18.74 5.58 -26.80
C GLY A 241 -18.85 4.25 -26.03
N GLY A 242 -18.33 3.15 -26.60
CA GLY A 242 -18.03 1.94 -25.83
C GLY A 242 -16.73 2.13 -25.07
N SER A 243 -16.81 2.33 -23.75
CA SER A 243 -15.61 2.23 -22.92
C SER A 243 -14.99 0.86 -23.18
N GLY A 244 -13.80 0.80 -23.77
CA GLY A 244 -12.99 -0.43 -23.85
C GLY A 244 -12.57 -0.98 -22.47
N ARG A 245 -13.18 -0.44 -21.39
CA ARG A 245 -13.19 -0.97 -20.05
C ARG A 245 -13.72 -2.39 -20.16
N LEU A 246 -12.90 -3.33 -19.71
CA LEU A 246 -13.31 -4.72 -19.59
C LEU A 246 -14.67 -4.75 -18.87
N VAL A 247 -15.54 -5.70 -19.23
CA VAL A 247 -16.83 -5.91 -18.56
C VAL A 247 -16.65 -6.73 -17.28
N ARG A 248 -16.96 -6.09 -16.15
CA ARG A 248 -17.30 -6.71 -14.85
C ARG A 248 -17.60 -8.22 -14.83
N PRO A 249 -16.75 -9.19 -14.44
CA PRO A 249 -17.27 -10.53 -14.16
C PRO A 249 -18.34 -10.41 -13.07
N PRO A 250 -19.44 -11.16 -13.17
CA PRO A 250 -20.48 -11.10 -12.17
C PRO A 250 -19.92 -11.39 -10.77
N GLY A 251 -20.48 -10.73 -9.76
CA GLY A 251 -20.17 -10.98 -8.35
C GLY A 251 -21.40 -11.01 -7.44
N GLY A 252 -22.62 -10.82 -8.00
CA GLY A 252 -23.86 -10.63 -7.24
C GLY A 252 -24.68 -11.91 -6.99
N ASP A 253 -24.54 -12.94 -7.83
CA ASP A 253 -25.34 -14.17 -7.74
C ASP A 253 -24.74 -15.17 -6.73
N LEU A 254 -24.62 -14.76 -5.48
CA LEU A 254 -24.13 -15.59 -4.38
C LEU A 254 -25.27 -15.95 -3.44
N SER A 255 -25.26 -17.19 -2.94
CA SER A 255 -26.11 -17.61 -1.83
C SER A 255 -25.69 -16.89 -0.53
N SER A 256 -26.54 -16.92 0.51
CA SER A 256 -26.36 -16.05 1.68
C SER A 256 -25.04 -16.30 2.43
N ASP A 257 -24.69 -17.55 2.70
CA ASP A 257 -23.45 -17.90 3.41
C ASP A 257 -22.21 -17.69 2.51
N ALA A 258 -22.32 -18.00 1.21
CA ALA A 258 -21.26 -17.70 0.24
C ALA A 258 -20.99 -16.19 0.13
N HIS A 259 -22.05 -15.38 0.13
CA HIS A 259 -21.97 -13.92 0.15
C HIS A 259 -21.35 -13.42 1.45
N ALA A 260 -21.77 -13.95 2.60
CA ALA A 260 -21.20 -13.59 3.90
C ALA A 260 -19.69 -13.89 3.98
N ALA A 261 -19.25 -15.05 3.47
CA ALA A 261 -17.84 -15.40 3.38
C ALA A 261 -17.06 -14.44 2.44
N ALA A 262 -17.65 -14.09 1.29
CA ALA A 262 -17.07 -13.14 0.35
C ALA A 262 -16.90 -11.75 0.96
N VAL A 263 -17.93 -11.23 1.63
CA VAL A 263 -17.92 -9.95 2.36
C VAL A 263 -16.82 -9.96 3.43
N LEU A 264 -16.76 -11.01 4.24
CA LEU A 264 -15.79 -11.09 5.34
C LEU A 264 -14.34 -11.05 4.83
N LEU A 265 -14.03 -11.84 3.80
CA LEU A 265 -12.70 -11.84 3.18
C LEU A 265 -12.42 -10.53 2.45
N HIS A 266 -13.41 -9.92 1.80
CA HIS A 266 -13.28 -8.62 1.12
C HIS A 266 -12.93 -7.49 2.08
N HIS A 267 -13.65 -7.38 3.20
CA HIS A 267 -13.32 -6.41 4.24
C HIS A 267 -11.93 -6.67 4.83
N SER A 268 -11.53 -7.93 4.98
CA SER A 268 -10.19 -8.29 5.46
C SER A 268 -9.09 -7.86 4.49
N MET A 269 -9.30 -8.00 3.17
CA MET A 269 -8.38 -7.49 2.16
C MET A 269 -8.32 -5.96 2.14
N LEU A 270 -9.43 -5.27 2.41
CA LEU A 270 -9.45 -3.81 2.55
C LEU A 270 -8.65 -3.35 3.77
N GLU A 271 -8.80 -4.01 4.92
CA GLU A 271 -8.02 -3.75 6.13
C GLU A 271 -6.52 -4.00 5.87
N LEU A 272 -6.16 -5.12 5.24
CA LEU A 272 -4.78 -5.42 4.84
C LEU A 272 -4.24 -4.34 3.89
N ARG A 273 -5.04 -3.89 2.91
CA ARG A 273 -4.65 -2.82 1.99
C ARG A 273 -4.45 -1.48 2.69
N SER A 274 -5.17 -1.23 3.79
CA SER A 274 -5.10 0.03 4.53
C SER A 274 -3.71 0.30 5.11
N VAL A 275 -2.85 -0.73 5.25
CA VAL A 275 -1.45 -0.55 5.63
C VAL A 275 -0.70 0.39 4.68
N ARG A 276 -1.19 0.62 3.46
CA ARG A 276 -0.67 1.64 2.52
C ARG A 276 -0.63 3.05 3.10
N TYR A 277 -1.45 3.33 4.11
CA TYR A 277 -1.38 4.57 4.87
C TYR A 277 -0.52 4.35 6.11
N ALA A 278 0.53 5.16 6.27
CA ALA A 278 1.53 4.89 7.28
C ALA A 278 0.96 4.91 8.72
N ALA A 279 -0.10 5.69 8.94
CA ALA A 279 -0.83 5.78 10.20
C ALA A 279 -1.59 4.50 10.61
N HIS A 280 -1.79 3.55 9.68
CA HIS A 280 -2.50 2.29 9.94
C HIS A 280 -1.55 1.08 10.08
N ALA A 281 -0.30 1.19 9.62
CA ALA A 281 0.61 0.05 9.51
C ALA A 281 0.89 -0.67 10.85
N ASP A 282 0.95 0.05 11.97
CA ASP A 282 1.17 -0.52 13.30
C ASP A 282 -0.12 -0.99 14.00
N ARG A 283 -1.29 -0.76 13.40
CA ARG A 283 -2.61 -1.09 13.97
C ARG A 283 -3.27 -2.29 13.31
N VAL A 284 -3.04 -2.48 12.00
CA VAL A 284 -3.62 -3.59 11.25
C VAL A 284 -2.93 -4.89 11.67
N PRO A 285 -3.68 -5.91 12.15
CA PRO A 285 -3.08 -7.15 12.63
C PRO A 285 -2.78 -8.12 11.46
N VAL A 286 -1.89 -7.71 10.55
CA VAL A 286 -1.60 -8.40 9.26
C VAL A 286 -1.39 -9.90 9.45
N LEU A 287 -0.46 -10.30 10.33
CA LEU A 287 -0.16 -11.72 10.57
C LEU A 287 -1.34 -12.50 11.14
N LYS A 288 -2.22 -11.88 11.93
CA LYS A 288 -3.42 -12.56 12.47
C LYS A 288 -4.48 -12.73 11.40
N LEU A 289 -4.68 -11.71 10.56
CA LEU A 289 -5.58 -11.79 9.40
C LEU A 289 -5.10 -12.86 8.41
N CYS A 290 -3.83 -12.82 8.00
CA CYS A 290 -3.29 -13.81 7.06
C CYS A 290 -3.34 -15.23 7.63
N ARG A 291 -3.07 -15.41 8.93
CA ARG A 291 -3.24 -16.70 9.60
C ARG A 291 -4.70 -17.17 9.58
N ALA A 292 -5.65 -16.30 9.88
CA ALA A 292 -7.07 -16.64 9.92
C ALA A 292 -7.62 -17.08 8.55
N PHE A 293 -7.04 -16.56 7.46
CA PHE A 293 -7.41 -16.91 6.09
C PHE A 293 -6.43 -17.86 5.41
N SER A 294 -5.51 -18.49 6.14
CA SER A 294 -4.56 -19.42 5.55
C SER A 294 -5.30 -20.58 4.86
N GLY A 295 -4.99 -20.80 3.57
CA GLY A 295 -5.69 -21.78 2.73
C GLY A 295 -7.11 -21.39 2.33
N ALA A 296 -7.48 -20.10 2.39
CA ALA A 296 -8.80 -19.60 2.02
C ALA A 296 -9.17 -19.97 0.58
N GLY A 297 -8.23 -19.93 -0.37
CA GLY A 297 -8.47 -20.33 -1.76
C GLY A 297 -8.93 -21.78 -1.86
N ALA A 298 -8.16 -22.69 -1.27
CA ALA A 298 -8.51 -24.11 -1.20
C ALA A 298 -9.86 -24.36 -0.48
N ALA A 299 -10.12 -23.65 0.63
CA ALA A 299 -11.35 -23.77 1.39
C ALA A 299 -12.59 -23.31 0.60
N ILE A 300 -12.48 -22.18 -0.12
CA ILE A 300 -13.53 -21.64 -0.99
C ILE A 300 -13.83 -22.62 -2.13
N LEU A 301 -12.79 -23.18 -2.77
CA LEU A 301 -12.94 -24.17 -3.81
C LEU A 301 -13.65 -25.44 -3.29
N ALA A 302 -13.24 -25.94 -2.12
CA ALA A 302 -13.83 -27.12 -1.50
C ALA A 302 -15.29 -26.92 -1.11
N ALA A 303 -15.64 -25.77 -0.53
CA ALA A 303 -17.01 -25.42 -0.18
C ALA A 303 -17.90 -25.23 -1.43
N GLY A 304 -17.42 -24.47 -2.43
CA GLY A 304 -18.12 -24.29 -3.70
C GLY A 304 -18.35 -25.59 -4.47
N SER A 305 -17.43 -26.55 -4.32
CA SER A 305 -17.52 -27.88 -4.97
C SER A 305 -18.56 -28.83 -4.37
N GLN A 306 -19.18 -28.48 -3.23
CA GLN A 306 -20.21 -29.32 -2.64
C GLN A 306 -21.42 -29.48 -3.57
N ARG A 307 -21.93 -30.72 -3.64
CA ARG A 307 -23.12 -31.06 -4.41
C ARG A 307 -24.38 -30.69 -3.62
N GLY A 308 -25.22 -29.87 -4.24
CA GLY A 308 -26.49 -29.39 -3.67
C GLY A 308 -26.35 -28.09 -2.89
N ALA A 309 -27.30 -27.17 -3.08
CA ALA A 309 -27.25 -25.82 -2.53
C ALA A 309 -27.13 -25.80 -0.99
N ARG A 310 -27.91 -26.64 -0.29
CA ARG A 310 -27.88 -26.70 1.18
C ARG A 310 -26.54 -27.15 1.75
N ARG A 311 -25.87 -28.12 1.11
CA ARG A 311 -24.55 -28.60 1.56
C ARG A 311 -23.46 -27.56 1.29
N ARG A 312 -23.58 -26.83 0.19
CA ARG A 312 -22.69 -25.71 -0.14
C ARG A 312 -22.79 -24.57 0.86
N GLU A 313 -24.01 -24.16 1.20
CA GLU A 313 -24.24 -23.13 2.24
C GLU A 313 -23.66 -23.57 3.59
N ALA A 314 -23.96 -24.79 4.05
CA ALA A 314 -23.38 -25.34 5.28
C ALA A 314 -21.84 -25.36 5.24
N ALA A 315 -21.24 -25.72 4.11
CA ALA A 315 -19.79 -25.71 3.97
C ALA A 315 -19.20 -24.29 4.02
N PHE A 316 -19.85 -23.29 3.43
CA PHE A 316 -19.41 -21.89 3.58
C PHE A 316 -19.56 -21.38 5.02
N GLN A 317 -20.61 -21.80 5.72
CA GLN A 317 -20.79 -21.52 7.14
C GLN A 317 -19.63 -22.10 7.96
N ASP A 318 -19.22 -23.34 7.69
CA ASP A 318 -18.09 -24.00 8.35
C ASP A 318 -16.76 -23.32 8.03
N VAL A 319 -16.57 -22.84 6.79
CA VAL A 319 -15.39 -22.02 6.42
C VAL A 319 -15.31 -20.75 7.26
N ILE A 320 -16.42 -20.01 7.41
CA ILE A 320 -16.45 -18.79 8.24
C ILE A 320 -16.10 -19.10 9.70
N ARG A 321 -16.64 -20.20 10.26
CA ARG A 321 -16.31 -20.64 11.62
C ARG A 321 -14.84 -21.03 11.77
N ALA A 322 -14.28 -21.71 10.78
CA ALA A 322 -12.87 -22.09 10.78
C ALA A 322 -11.95 -20.86 10.80
N TRP A 323 -12.22 -19.88 9.95
CA TRP A 323 -11.48 -18.61 9.96
C TRP A 323 -11.56 -17.89 11.30
N ALA A 324 -12.76 -17.85 11.89
CA ALA A 324 -12.97 -17.24 13.20
C ALA A 324 -12.18 -17.95 14.32
N GLY A 325 -12.12 -19.29 14.29
CA GLY A 325 -11.35 -20.08 15.23
C GLY A 325 -9.83 -19.84 15.12
N GLN A 326 -9.31 -19.74 13.89
CA GLN A 326 -7.90 -19.48 13.63
C GLN A 326 -7.45 -18.06 14.01
N GLY A 327 -8.34 -17.08 13.90
CA GLY A 327 -8.07 -15.67 14.21
C GLY A 327 -7.98 -15.32 15.70
N GLY A 328 -8.53 -16.17 16.56
CA GLY A 328 -8.65 -15.92 18.00
C GLY A 328 -9.66 -14.83 18.37
N PRO A 329 -9.95 -14.67 19.67
CA PRO A 329 -11.16 -13.98 20.15
C PRO A 329 -11.22 -12.48 19.81
N GLY A 330 -10.06 -11.83 19.65
CA GLY A 330 -10.00 -10.44 19.20
C GLY A 330 -10.50 -10.27 17.76
N LEU A 331 -10.04 -11.14 16.86
CA LEU A 331 -10.43 -11.09 15.46
C LEU A 331 -11.85 -11.63 15.25
N THR A 332 -12.26 -12.65 16.02
CA THR A 332 -13.63 -13.17 16.00
C THR A 332 -14.67 -12.08 16.27
N ARG A 333 -14.43 -11.20 17.26
CA ARG A 333 -15.35 -10.08 17.53
C ARG A 333 -15.45 -9.09 16.36
N TRP A 334 -14.32 -8.82 15.70
CA TRP A 334 -14.31 -7.98 14.51
C TRP A 334 -15.06 -8.65 13.34
N PHE A 335 -14.86 -9.96 13.12
CA PHE A 335 -15.62 -10.73 12.12
C PHE A 335 -17.13 -10.66 12.37
N VAL A 336 -17.59 -10.81 13.61
CA VAL A 336 -19.02 -10.68 13.94
C VAL A 336 -19.56 -9.29 13.60
N ALA A 337 -18.80 -8.22 13.86
CA ALA A 337 -19.21 -6.86 13.50
C ALA A 337 -19.38 -6.71 11.98
N VAL A 338 -18.39 -7.16 11.20
CA VAL A 338 -18.45 -7.14 9.73
C VAL A 338 -19.65 -7.95 9.22
N LEU A 339 -19.85 -9.17 9.71
CA LEU A 339 -20.97 -10.03 9.30
C LEU A 339 -22.33 -9.41 9.64
N ARG A 340 -22.45 -8.73 10.78
CA ARG A 340 -23.67 -8.02 11.17
C ARG A 340 -23.96 -6.85 10.25
N GLU A 341 -22.97 -5.97 10.07
CA GLU A 341 -23.15 -4.68 9.41
C GLU A 341 -23.23 -4.80 7.89
N GLN A 342 -22.52 -5.76 7.30
CA GLN A 342 -22.29 -5.83 5.86
C GLN A 342 -22.93 -7.05 5.20
N ALA A 343 -23.16 -8.14 5.95
CA ALA A 343 -23.76 -9.37 5.40
C ALA A 343 -25.13 -9.72 6.02
N GLY A 344 -25.55 -9.04 7.10
CA GLY A 344 -26.79 -9.36 7.82
C GLY A 344 -26.81 -10.75 8.47
N ARG A 345 -25.64 -11.35 8.74
CA ARG A 345 -25.48 -12.73 9.25
C ARG A 345 -24.64 -12.83 10.54
N PRO A 346 -25.02 -12.12 11.62
CA PRO A 346 -24.28 -12.17 12.88
C PRO A 346 -24.36 -13.54 13.59
N ASP A 347 -25.25 -14.42 13.15
CA ASP A 347 -25.60 -15.71 13.74
C ASP A 347 -24.61 -16.84 13.41
N ILE A 348 -23.71 -16.64 12.44
CA ILE A 348 -22.80 -17.69 11.96
C ILE A 348 -21.73 -18.04 13.00
N ILE A 349 -21.26 -17.06 13.77
CA ILE A 349 -20.20 -17.20 14.76
C ILE A 349 -20.72 -16.74 16.13
N GLU A 350 -20.46 -17.54 17.16
CA GLU A 350 -20.73 -17.14 18.53
C GLU A 350 -19.80 -16.00 18.94
N THR A 351 -20.37 -14.92 19.50
CA THR A 351 -19.58 -13.77 19.95
C THR A 351 -18.84 -14.15 21.23
N PRO A 352 -17.49 -14.16 21.26
CA PRO A 352 -16.77 -14.42 22.49
C PRO A 352 -17.11 -13.33 23.51
N ARG A 353 -17.40 -13.74 24.76
CA ARG A 353 -17.60 -12.81 25.87
C ARG A 353 -16.41 -11.86 25.94
N ALA A 354 -16.68 -10.56 26.04
CA ALA A 354 -15.62 -9.60 26.27
C ALA A 354 -14.84 -10.05 27.53
N PRO A 355 -13.50 -10.07 27.52
CA PRO A 355 -12.77 -10.31 28.75
C PRO A 355 -13.26 -9.29 29.78
N GLU A 356 -13.57 -9.76 30.99
CA GLU A 356 -13.78 -8.84 32.11
C GLU A 356 -12.57 -7.91 32.15
N ARG A 357 -12.80 -6.62 31.96
CA ARG A 357 -11.77 -5.63 32.25
C ARG A 357 -11.53 -5.74 33.74
N THR A 358 -10.53 -6.51 34.16
CA THR A 358 -9.86 -6.23 35.41
C THR A 358 -9.27 -4.83 35.21
N PRO A 359 -9.78 -3.79 35.89
CA PRO A 359 -9.14 -2.49 35.80
C PRO A 359 -7.66 -2.71 36.18
N PRO A 360 -6.70 -2.12 35.45
CA PRO A 360 -5.34 -2.10 35.93
C PRO A 360 -5.40 -1.53 37.35
N SER A 361 -4.80 -2.27 38.31
CA SER A 361 -4.64 -1.77 39.66
C SER A 361 -3.98 -0.40 39.57
N LEU A 362 -4.69 0.65 40.01
CA LEU A 362 -4.17 2.01 40.06
C LEU A 362 -3.18 2.19 41.23
N THR A 363 -2.80 1.11 41.92
CA THR A 363 -1.72 1.07 42.89
C THR A 363 -0.55 0.28 42.32
N ASP A 364 0.12 0.86 41.32
CA ASP A 364 1.56 0.71 41.13
C ASP A 364 2.03 1.90 40.30
N GLY A 365 2.35 2.98 41.00
CA GLY A 365 3.04 4.15 40.48
C GLY A 365 4.49 3.82 40.15
N SER A 366 4.70 2.88 39.23
CA SER A 366 6.01 2.65 38.63
C SER A 366 6.15 3.57 37.41
N PRO A 367 7.23 4.36 37.31
CA PRO A 367 7.50 5.14 36.10
C PRO A 367 7.63 4.17 34.92
N VAL A 368 6.87 4.40 33.83
CA VAL A 368 7.15 3.73 32.55
C VAL A 368 8.53 4.22 32.10
N SER A 369 9.53 3.42 32.44
CA SER A 369 10.95 3.77 32.30
C SER A 369 11.45 3.31 30.94
N GLY A 370 12.00 4.27 30.18
CA GLY A 370 12.91 4.04 29.06
C GLY A 370 12.26 4.06 27.68
N THR A 371 12.49 5.13 26.92
CA THR A 371 12.55 5.03 25.45
C THR A 371 13.51 3.87 25.11
N PRO A 372 13.13 2.94 24.20
CA PRO A 372 14.03 1.85 23.84
C PRO A 372 15.35 2.42 23.33
N SER A 373 16.47 1.88 23.80
CA SER A 373 17.81 2.34 23.41
C SER A 373 18.16 2.04 21.96
N GLN A 374 17.35 1.21 21.29
CA GLN A 374 17.53 0.83 19.90
C GLN A 374 16.21 0.81 19.14
N ALA A 375 16.28 1.12 17.85
CA ALA A 375 15.20 0.95 16.89
C ALA A 375 15.78 0.65 15.50
N ALA A 376 14.96 0.05 14.63
CA ALA A 376 15.25 0.00 13.19
C ALA A 376 14.24 0.88 12.45
N LEU A 377 14.73 1.75 11.56
CA LEU A 377 13.86 2.54 10.70
C LEU A 377 13.27 1.66 9.60
N VAL A 378 11.94 1.71 9.48
CA VAL A 378 11.17 1.04 8.42
C VAL A 378 10.72 2.04 7.38
N MET A 379 10.26 3.21 7.81
CA MET A 379 9.84 4.30 6.92
C MET A 379 10.12 5.65 7.57
N ALA A 380 10.57 6.62 6.76
CA ALA A 380 10.59 8.02 7.10
C ALA A 380 9.92 8.84 5.99
N ALA A 381 9.02 9.74 6.38
CA ALA A 381 8.34 10.63 5.48
C ALA A 381 8.31 12.06 6.02
N TRP A 382 8.38 13.01 5.11
CA TRP A 382 8.18 14.43 5.35
C TRP A 382 7.22 15.00 4.30
N THR A 383 6.33 15.87 4.75
CA THR A 383 5.38 16.57 3.89
C THR A 383 5.42 18.06 4.22
N ALA A 384 5.59 18.89 3.20
CA ALA A 384 5.50 20.34 3.31
C ALA A 384 4.08 20.78 3.66
N ALA A 385 3.95 21.96 4.25
CA ALA A 385 2.65 22.61 4.36
C ALA A 385 2.07 22.86 2.96
N HIS A 386 0.81 22.53 2.75
CA HIS A 386 0.16 22.69 1.45
C HIS A 386 -1.35 22.81 1.61
N THR A 387 -2.01 23.33 0.58
CA THR A 387 -3.46 23.36 0.50
C THR A 387 -3.93 22.34 -0.52
N ASP A 388 -4.84 21.47 -0.10
CA ASP A 388 -5.47 20.47 -0.97
C ASP A 388 -6.99 20.55 -0.81
N TYR A 389 -7.73 20.62 -1.92
CA TYR A 389 -9.18 20.84 -1.93
C TYR A 389 -9.65 21.94 -0.95
N GLN A 390 -8.98 23.10 -0.96
CA GLN A 390 -9.24 24.24 -0.06
C GLN A 390 -9.02 23.96 1.44
N THR A 391 -8.45 22.81 1.79
CA THR A 391 -8.08 22.46 3.16
C THR A 391 -6.59 22.68 3.34
N GLU A 392 -6.23 23.59 4.24
CA GLU A 392 -4.85 23.79 4.65
C GLU A 392 -4.37 22.58 5.46
N ARG A 393 -3.19 22.06 5.10
CA ARG A 393 -2.52 20.98 5.81
C ARG A 393 -1.16 21.49 6.30
N PRO A 394 -0.88 21.42 7.61
CA PRO A 394 0.42 21.81 8.13
C PRO A 394 1.51 20.87 7.63
N ALA A 395 2.77 21.32 7.71
CA ALA A 395 3.89 20.44 7.48
C ALA A 395 3.86 19.27 8.49
N ALA A 396 4.34 18.10 8.09
CA ALA A 396 4.33 16.93 8.94
C ALA A 396 5.54 16.04 8.68
N ALA A 397 5.99 15.34 9.72
CA ALA A 397 6.92 14.23 9.60
C ALA A 397 6.28 12.97 10.19
N GLN A 398 6.58 11.83 9.58
CA GLN A 398 6.08 10.53 10.02
C GLN A 398 7.19 9.49 9.94
N LEU A 399 7.31 8.67 10.97
CA LEU A 399 8.27 7.59 11.09
C LEU A 399 7.56 6.29 11.41
N GLN A 400 8.04 5.20 10.82
CA GLN A 400 7.75 3.84 11.27
C GLN A 400 9.02 3.22 11.82
N LEU A 401 8.95 2.84 13.08
CA LEU A 401 10.05 2.27 13.84
C LEU A 401 9.70 0.84 14.22
N ALA A 402 10.59 -0.10 13.91
CA ALA A 402 10.59 -1.39 14.57
C ALA A 402 11.33 -1.24 15.90
N LEU A 403 10.64 -1.56 16.99
CA LEU A 403 11.13 -1.43 18.36
C LEU A 403 11.31 -2.82 18.99
N PRO A 404 12.32 -3.00 19.84
CA PRO A 404 12.48 -4.24 20.58
C PRO A 404 11.30 -4.48 21.54
N PRO A 405 11.19 -5.70 22.10
CA PRO A 405 10.25 -6.00 23.17
C PRO A 405 10.40 -5.01 24.32
N SER A 406 9.29 -4.63 24.95
CA SER A 406 9.33 -3.79 26.15
C SER A 406 10.10 -4.50 27.27
N THR A 407 10.95 -3.77 27.98
CA THR A 407 11.81 -4.27 29.06
C THR A 407 11.04 -4.88 30.24
N ASP A 408 9.75 -4.59 30.38
CA ASP A 408 8.88 -5.10 31.46
C ASP A 408 8.42 -6.56 31.27
N LYS A 409 8.64 -7.16 30.10
CA LYS A 409 8.33 -8.58 29.85
C LYS A 409 9.48 -9.19 29.09
N SER A 410 10.12 -10.20 29.68
CA SER A 410 11.14 -11.10 29.11
C SER A 410 11.73 -10.65 27.76
N SER A 411 13.04 -10.42 27.70
CA SER A 411 13.82 -10.01 26.49
C SER A 411 13.67 -10.91 25.25
N SER A 412 12.82 -11.94 25.31
CA SER A 412 12.45 -12.88 24.25
C SER A 412 11.14 -12.53 23.51
N GLY A 413 10.49 -11.39 23.77
CA GLY A 413 9.28 -11.00 23.03
C GLY A 413 9.54 -10.73 21.53
N PRO A 414 8.49 -10.64 20.69
CA PRO A 414 8.65 -10.21 19.31
C PRO A 414 8.90 -8.69 19.22
N TRP A 415 9.65 -8.27 18.20
CA TRP A 415 9.74 -6.85 17.83
C TRP A 415 8.36 -6.32 17.45
N ARG A 416 8.13 -5.03 17.70
CA ARG A 416 6.85 -4.35 17.40
C ARG A 416 7.05 -3.21 16.42
N LEU A 417 6.16 -3.09 15.45
CA LEU A 417 6.11 -1.90 14.60
C LEU A 417 5.38 -0.78 15.34
N ARG A 418 5.89 0.44 15.24
CA ARG A 418 5.29 1.63 15.84
C ARG A 418 5.33 2.79 14.86
N THR A 419 4.19 3.42 14.64
CA THR A 419 4.11 4.65 13.87
C THR A 419 4.10 5.85 14.80
N VAL A 420 5.00 6.80 14.55
CA VAL A 420 5.03 8.09 15.24
C VAL A 420 5.05 9.22 14.21
N GLY A 421 4.53 10.38 14.55
CA GLY A 421 4.63 11.56 13.69
C GLY A 421 4.50 12.84 14.47
N CYS A 422 4.85 13.95 13.85
CA CYS A 422 4.72 15.28 14.42
C CYS A 422 4.26 16.27 13.36
N THR A 423 3.50 17.28 13.79
CA THR A 423 3.14 18.43 12.97
C THR A 423 4.19 19.51 13.12
N GLU A 424 4.45 20.24 12.04
CA GLU A 424 5.37 21.38 11.99
C GLU A 424 6.77 21.06 12.54
N PRO A 425 7.47 20.04 11.97
CA PRO A 425 8.84 19.75 12.38
C PRO A 425 9.73 20.96 12.08
N ASN A 426 10.50 21.40 13.08
CA ASN A 426 11.50 22.46 12.91
C ASN A 426 12.84 21.91 12.41
N SER A 427 13.02 20.59 12.47
CA SER A 427 14.16 19.89 11.88
C SER A 427 13.72 18.55 11.32
N PHE A 428 14.19 18.23 10.12
CA PHE A 428 14.10 16.92 9.50
C PHE A 428 15.39 16.69 8.71
N ARG A 429 16.08 15.59 9.00
CA ARG A 429 17.26 15.12 8.26
C ARG A 429 17.17 13.62 8.10
N LEU A 430 17.45 13.14 6.90
CA LEU A 430 17.44 11.72 6.57
C LEU A 430 18.64 11.36 5.70
N HIS A 431 19.34 10.29 6.10
CA HIS A 431 20.42 9.67 5.36
C HIS A 431 20.20 8.16 5.21
N ALA A 432 20.74 7.56 4.16
CA ALA A 432 20.65 6.11 3.92
C ALA A 432 21.13 5.27 5.11
N ALA A 433 22.12 5.76 5.87
CA ALA A 433 22.63 5.11 7.07
C ALA A 433 21.56 4.85 8.14
N ALA A 434 20.48 5.63 8.19
CA ALA A 434 19.36 5.41 9.11
C ALA A 434 18.66 4.05 8.89
N PHE A 435 18.80 3.48 7.68
CA PHE A 435 18.25 2.18 7.29
C PHE A 435 19.29 1.04 7.34
N GLN A 436 20.41 1.17 8.06
CA GLN A 436 21.40 0.09 8.18
C GLN A 436 21.06 -0.97 9.26
N GLY A 437 19.77 -1.10 9.59
CA GLY A 437 19.25 -2.05 10.56
C GLY A 437 19.03 -1.41 11.93
N PRO A 438 18.94 -2.22 13.01
CA PRO A 438 18.82 -1.71 14.37
C PRO A 438 20.00 -0.83 14.74
N GLY A 439 19.72 0.33 15.34
CA GLY A 439 20.72 1.31 15.75
C GLY A 439 20.34 2.04 17.03
N PRO A 440 21.27 2.80 17.62
CA PRO A 440 21.02 3.59 18.81
C PRO A 440 19.91 4.62 18.52
N LEU A 441 18.87 4.59 19.36
CA LEU A 441 17.77 5.55 19.34
C LEU A 441 17.89 6.45 20.56
N VAL A 442 17.91 7.76 20.34
CA VAL A 442 17.93 8.76 21.40
C VAL A 442 16.72 9.66 21.24
N GLN A 443 15.97 9.80 22.32
CA GLN A 443 14.89 10.77 22.42
C GLN A 443 15.29 11.83 23.45
N VAL A 444 15.24 13.11 23.05
CA VAL A 444 15.50 14.24 23.93
C VAL A 444 14.22 15.05 24.08
N GLY A 445 13.88 15.41 25.32
CA GLY A 445 12.62 16.08 25.65
C GLY A 445 11.47 15.12 25.93
N LYS A 446 10.28 15.65 26.23
CA LYS A 446 9.08 14.84 26.48
C LYS A 446 8.25 14.73 25.20
N PRO A 447 7.65 13.56 24.89
CA PRO A 447 6.83 13.38 23.69
C PRO A 447 5.69 14.40 23.56
N THR A 448 5.20 14.98 24.66
CA THR A 448 4.08 15.94 24.67
C THR A 448 4.51 17.41 24.57
N THR A 449 5.82 17.68 24.45
CA THR A 449 6.40 19.03 24.36
C THR A 449 7.49 19.04 23.29
N ALA A 450 8.35 20.07 23.28
CA ALA A 450 9.55 20.07 22.46
C ALA A 450 10.32 18.76 22.62
N CYS A 451 10.48 18.04 21.52
CA CYS A 451 11.04 16.71 21.50
C CYS A 451 11.81 16.49 20.20
N SER A 452 13.00 15.90 20.31
CA SER A 452 13.74 15.39 19.16
C SER A 452 13.91 13.88 19.25
N LEU A 453 13.98 13.26 18.08
CA LEU A 453 14.28 11.86 17.88
C LEU A 453 15.49 11.77 16.95
N ASP A 454 16.53 11.11 17.44
CA ASP A 454 17.77 10.83 16.73
C ASP A 454 17.96 9.32 16.61
N LEU A 455 18.31 8.85 15.41
CA LEU A 455 18.65 7.46 15.16
C LEU A 455 19.97 7.39 14.40
N HIS A 456 20.81 6.42 14.81
CA HIS A 456 22.13 6.19 14.19
C HIS A 456 23.00 7.45 14.21
N GLN A 457 22.99 8.19 15.32
CA GLN A 457 23.85 9.36 15.56
C GLN A 457 23.68 10.45 14.47
N GLY A 458 22.44 10.85 14.23
CA GLY A 458 22.09 11.92 13.29
C GLY A 458 21.88 11.47 11.84
N ALA A 459 21.94 10.17 11.54
CA ALA A 459 21.53 9.66 10.23
C ALA A 459 20.03 9.88 9.98
N LEU A 460 19.22 9.83 11.03
CA LEU A 460 17.87 10.41 11.06
C LEU A 460 17.79 11.36 12.25
N LEU A 461 17.32 12.58 12.00
CA LEU A 461 16.99 13.55 13.04
C LEU A 461 15.64 14.20 12.72
N VAL A 462 14.72 14.15 13.67
CA VAL A 462 13.45 14.88 13.60
C VAL A 462 13.23 15.62 14.91
N ALA A 463 12.92 16.90 14.83
CA ALA A 463 12.58 17.71 16.00
C ALA A 463 11.29 18.50 15.75
N ALA A 464 10.48 18.63 16.80
CA ALA A 464 9.23 19.38 16.77
C ALA A 464 8.96 20.05 18.12
N GLY A 465 8.29 21.20 18.10
CA GLY A 465 7.95 21.97 19.30
C GLY A 465 6.69 21.48 20.02
N ALA A 466 5.70 20.96 19.28
CA ALA A 466 4.37 20.61 19.79
C ALA A 466 4.22 19.12 20.22
N GLY A 467 5.31 18.36 20.22
CA GLY A 467 5.31 16.94 20.56
C GLY A 467 4.94 16.00 19.40
N TRP A 468 4.82 14.72 19.74
CA TRP A 468 4.60 13.60 18.82
C TRP A 468 3.21 12.99 19.03
N SER A 469 2.63 12.44 17.96
CA SER A 469 1.32 11.79 17.95
C SER A 469 1.25 10.51 18.81
N ALA A 470 2.40 9.96 19.18
CA ALA A 470 2.52 8.78 20.01
C ALA A 470 3.89 8.74 20.72
N SER A 471 3.91 8.10 21.90
CA SER A 471 5.18 7.75 22.56
C SER A 471 5.86 6.57 21.84
N VAL A 472 7.19 6.59 21.89
CA VAL A 472 8.08 5.50 21.43
C VAL A 472 8.32 4.45 22.53
N GLY A 473 7.92 4.74 23.78
CA GLY A 473 8.00 3.84 24.95
C GLY A 473 7.14 2.58 24.83
#